data_AF-A0AAV2SN96-F1
#
_entry.id   AF-A0AAV2SN96-F1
#
_cell.length_a   1.000
_cell.length_b   1.000
_cell.length_c   1.000
_cell.angle_alpha   90.00
_cell.angle_beta   90.00
_cell.angle_gamma   90.00
#
_symmetry.space_group_name_H-M   'P 1'
#
loop_
_entity.id
_entity.type
_entity.pdbx_description
1 polymer ?
#
loop_
_entity_poly.entity_id
_entity_poly.type
_entity_poly.pdbx_seq_one_letter_code
_entity_poly.pdbx_strand_id
1 'polypeptide(L)'
;YNWFNTTQKGDLSGTYRWRGRDPTAIRELNPKTLTSGLDDYPRSSHPTTDERHLDLRCWMALASGLMADIANLIEKDPKRFEDTYDYLSDNNVLDSLHWSYSANGYMDYGLHTDNAELRKIATPNRQNQNVEMKRVVMADPKHRFVDTFGYVSFFPLFLQIIDPYSPKLAKVLEDLRRPDLLWTQYGLRSLAKNSVFYMKRNTEHDAPYWRGPIWINMNYLAVRALHYYSKTDGPHQELAKEVYKELRDNVVHNVMKEYKRTGYIWEQYNDKTGKGQGCRPFTGWSALVVLMMGETF
;
A
#
# COMPACT_ATOMS: atom_id res chain seq x y z
N TYR A 1 12.39 -16.34 -6.40
CA TYR A 1 12.63 -15.16 -7.25
C TYR A 1 12.18 -15.37 -8.70
N ASN A 2 12.87 -16.18 -9.54
CA ASN A 2 12.62 -16.27 -10.99
C ASN A 2 11.16 -16.52 -11.39
N TRP A 3 10.50 -17.47 -10.72
CA TRP A 3 9.08 -17.76 -10.95
C TRP A 3 8.21 -16.51 -10.80
N PHE A 4 8.46 -15.73 -9.75
CA PHE A 4 7.67 -14.54 -9.45
C PHE A 4 7.96 -13.41 -10.45
N ASN A 5 9.23 -13.16 -10.75
CA ASN A 5 9.65 -12.18 -11.77
C ASN A 5 9.03 -12.48 -13.15
N THR A 6 8.90 -13.75 -13.50
CA THR A 6 8.39 -14.17 -14.82
C THR A 6 6.86 -14.15 -14.86
N THR A 7 6.19 -14.73 -13.87
CA THR A 7 4.74 -14.95 -13.90
C THR A 7 3.92 -13.69 -13.64
N GLN A 8 4.49 -12.72 -12.94
CA GLN A 8 3.80 -11.46 -12.60
C GLN A 8 4.17 -10.28 -13.51
N LYS A 9 4.97 -10.51 -14.56
CA LYS A 9 5.38 -9.46 -15.50
C LYS A 9 4.15 -8.78 -16.14
N GLY A 10 4.18 -7.47 -16.24
CA GLY A 10 3.21 -6.68 -17.00
C GLY A 10 3.56 -6.64 -18.49
N ASP A 11 2.72 -5.96 -19.28
CA ASP A 11 2.86 -5.94 -20.74
C ASP A 11 3.95 -4.96 -21.20
N LEU A 12 4.32 -3.99 -20.36
CA LEU A 12 5.41 -3.04 -20.60
C LEU A 12 6.69 -3.46 -19.87
N SER A 13 7.84 -3.05 -20.38
CA SER A 13 9.11 -3.26 -19.69
C SER A 13 9.09 -2.58 -18.31
N GLY A 14 9.55 -3.28 -17.28
CA GLY A 14 9.63 -2.76 -15.91
C GLY A 14 8.29 -2.68 -15.16
N THR A 15 7.20 -3.14 -15.76
CA THR A 15 5.90 -3.20 -15.08
C THR A 15 5.60 -4.61 -14.59
N TYR A 16 4.82 -4.67 -13.52
CA TYR A 16 4.32 -5.91 -12.93
C TYR A 16 2.84 -5.78 -12.63
N ARG A 17 2.15 -6.91 -12.60
CA ARG A 17 0.72 -7.00 -12.34
C ARG A 17 0.40 -8.27 -11.56
N TRP A 18 -0.05 -8.10 -10.32
CA TRP A 18 -0.75 -9.11 -9.54
C TRP A 18 -1.78 -9.88 -10.38
N ARG A 19 -1.64 -11.21 -10.43
CA ARG A 19 -2.65 -12.10 -11.01
C ARG A 19 -3.76 -12.41 -10.00
N GLY A 20 -4.93 -12.83 -10.51
CA GLY A 20 -6.04 -13.33 -9.69
C GLY A 20 -7.13 -12.31 -9.33
N ARG A 21 -7.07 -11.07 -9.84
CA ARG A 21 -8.21 -10.13 -9.74
C ARG A 21 -9.37 -10.60 -10.64
N ASP A 22 -10.60 -10.50 -10.15
CA ASP A 22 -11.81 -10.91 -10.87
C ASP A 22 -12.49 -9.70 -11.56
N PRO A 23 -12.46 -9.60 -12.91
CA PRO A 23 -13.13 -8.53 -13.64
C PRO A 23 -14.67 -8.61 -13.61
N THR A 24 -15.23 -9.75 -13.18
CA THR A 24 -16.66 -10.03 -13.17
C THR A 24 -17.29 -9.91 -11.77
N ALA A 25 -16.53 -9.42 -10.78
CA ALA A 25 -16.94 -9.29 -9.38
C ALA A 25 -18.00 -8.18 -9.16
N ILE A 26 -19.23 -8.38 -9.65
CA ILE A 26 -20.32 -7.39 -9.56
C ILE A 26 -20.87 -7.19 -8.14
N ARG A 27 -20.49 -8.02 -7.18
CA ARG A 27 -20.85 -7.86 -5.75
C ARG A 27 -19.85 -7.01 -4.99
N GLU A 28 -18.69 -6.74 -5.59
CA GLU A 28 -17.62 -5.97 -4.98
C GLU A 28 -17.64 -4.52 -5.49
N LEU A 29 -17.54 -3.55 -4.59
CA LEU A 29 -17.39 -2.13 -4.94
C LEU A 29 -16.12 -1.91 -5.77
N ASN A 30 -15.03 -2.58 -5.40
CA ASN A 30 -13.78 -2.63 -6.15
C ASN A 30 -13.23 -4.07 -6.07
N PRO A 31 -12.85 -4.70 -7.20
CA PRO A 31 -12.38 -6.08 -7.19
C PRO A 31 -11.15 -6.26 -6.30
N LYS A 32 -11.17 -7.24 -5.41
CA LYS A 32 -10.06 -7.51 -4.48
C LYS A 32 -8.77 -7.88 -5.20
N THR A 33 -7.65 -7.71 -4.49
CA THR A 33 -6.32 -8.16 -4.92
C THR A 33 -5.65 -8.97 -3.80
N LEU A 34 -6.26 -10.11 -3.47
CA LEU A 34 -5.83 -10.98 -2.36
C LEU A 34 -4.35 -11.36 -2.44
N THR A 35 -3.84 -11.58 -3.66
CA THR A 35 -2.45 -11.96 -3.92
C THR A 35 -1.43 -10.90 -3.51
N SER A 36 -1.84 -9.64 -3.33
CA SER A 36 -0.96 -8.57 -2.85
C SER A 36 -0.78 -8.55 -1.33
N GLY A 37 -1.66 -9.21 -0.58
CA GLY A 37 -1.76 -9.10 0.88
C GLY A 37 -2.49 -7.85 1.38
N LEU A 38 -2.90 -6.94 0.49
CA LEU A 38 -3.75 -5.78 0.79
C LEU A 38 -5.15 -5.98 0.18
N ASP A 39 -5.89 -6.98 0.70
CA ASP A 39 -7.09 -7.58 0.10
C ASP A 39 -8.06 -6.62 -0.60
N ASP A 40 -8.63 -5.65 0.13
CA ASP A 40 -9.63 -4.71 -0.37
C ASP A 40 -9.06 -3.30 -0.65
N TYR A 41 -7.73 -3.15 -0.67
CA TYR A 41 -7.11 -1.89 -1.05
C TYR A 41 -7.55 -1.51 -2.48
N PRO A 42 -8.14 -0.31 -2.69
CA PRO A 42 -8.71 0.05 -3.98
C PRO A 42 -7.64 0.12 -5.08
N ARG A 43 -7.87 -0.61 -6.17
CA ARG A 43 -7.06 -0.55 -7.40
C ARG A 43 -7.93 -0.17 -8.59
N SER A 44 -7.47 -0.45 -9.81
CA SER A 44 -8.26 -0.25 -11.03
C SER A 44 -9.66 -0.85 -10.87
N SER A 45 -10.68 -0.07 -11.21
CA SER A 45 -12.08 -0.43 -10.99
C SER A 45 -12.55 -1.54 -11.94
N HIS A 46 -11.90 -1.66 -13.10
CA HIS A 46 -12.12 -2.69 -14.11
C HIS A 46 -10.78 -3.38 -14.34
N PRO A 47 -10.55 -4.55 -13.71
CA PRO A 47 -9.34 -5.34 -13.90
C PRO A 47 -9.12 -5.69 -15.38
N THR A 48 -7.89 -5.51 -15.85
CA THR A 48 -7.49 -5.76 -17.25
C THR A 48 -6.04 -6.24 -17.29
N THR A 49 -5.54 -6.64 -18.45
CA THR A 49 -4.12 -7.00 -18.60
C THR A 49 -3.19 -5.80 -18.49
N ASP A 50 -3.68 -4.61 -18.82
CA ASP A 50 -2.94 -3.34 -18.89
C ASP A 50 -2.62 -2.71 -17.52
N GLU A 51 -3.03 -3.34 -16.42
CA GLU A 51 -2.78 -2.80 -15.09
C GLU A 51 -1.29 -2.79 -14.73
N ARG A 52 -0.86 -1.74 -14.05
CA ARG A 52 0.50 -1.61 -13.50
C ARG A 52 0.40 -1.45 -11.99
N HIS A 53 0.90 -2.42 -11.24
CA HIS A 53 0.84 -2.44 -9.78
C HIS A 53 2.17 -1.99 -9.17
N LEU A 54 2.14 -0.82 -8.54
CA LEU A 54 3.30 -0.11 -8.00
C LEU A 54 4.00 -0.90 -6.90
N ASP A 55 3.24 -1.38 -5.91
CA ASP A 55 3.74 -2.15 -4.78
C ASP A 55 4.51 -3.39 -5.25
N LEU A 56 3.99 -4.10 -6.26
CA LEU A 56 4.63 -5.27 -6.82
C LEU A 56 5.95 -4.93 -7.54
N ARG A 57 5.99 -3.82 -8.29
CA ARG A 57 7.24 -3.33 -8.90
C ARG A 57 8.27 -3.05 -7.82
N CYS A 58 7.89 -2.39 -6.73
CA CYS A 58 8.79 -2.09 -5.61
C CYS A 58 9.28 -3.36 -4.91
N TRP A 59 8.40 -4.36 -4.70
CA TRP A 59 8.83 -5.65 -4.16
C TRP A 59 9.84 -6.36 -5.06
N MET A 60 9.64 -6.29 -6.38
CA MET A 60 10.57 -6.88 -7.35
C MET A 60 11.91 -6.16 -7.37
N ALA A 61 11.94 -4.82 -7.22
CA ALA A 61 13.18 -4.07 -7.05
C ALA A 61 13.96 -4.56 -5.81
N LEU A 62 13.32 -4.57 -4.63
CA LEU A 62 13.94 -5.06 -3.40
C LEU A 62 14.44 -6.50 -3.54
N ALA A 63 13.61 -7.40 -4.09
CA ALA A 63 13.99 -8.80 -4.25
C ALA A 63 15.16 -8.98 -5.22
N SER A 64 15.29 -8.13 -6.24
CA SER A 64 16.42 -8.15 -7.18
C SER A 64 17.72 -7.77 -6.47
N GLY A 65 17.72 -6.68 -5.70
CA GLY A 65 18.88 -6.25 -4.90
C GLY A 65 19.31 -7.32 -3.91
N LEU A 66 18.36 -7.88 -3.15
CA LEU A 66 18.67 -8.96 -2.20
C LEU A 66 19.25 -10.22 -2.88
N MET A 67 18.78 -10.56 -4.08
CA MET A 67 19.34 -11.69 -4.82
C MET A 67 20.76 -11.40 -5.33
N ALA A 68 21.08 -10.15 -5.69
CA ALA A 68 22.44 -9.73 -6.02
C ALA A 68 23.35 -9.83 -4.79
N ASP A 69 22.91 -9.32 -3.63
CA ASP A 69 23.66 -9.41 -2.37
C ASP A 69 23.94 -10.86 -1.97
N ILE A 70 22.92 -11.73 -2.05
CA ILE A 70 23.10 -13.15 -1.77
C ILE A 70 24.07 -13.78 -2.76
N ALA A 71 23.94 -13.50 -4.07
CA ALA A 71 24.85 -14.04 -5.09
C ALA A 71 26.30 -13.63 -4.82
N ASN A 72 26.55 -12.37 -4.47
CA ASN A 72 27.85 -11.87 -4.06
C ASN A 72 28.37 -12.62 -2.83
N LEU A 73 27.55 -12.80 -1.79
CA LEU A 73 27.92 -13.48 -0.55
C LEU A 73 28.34 -14.95 -0.77
N ILE A 74 27.71 -15.63 -1.73
CA ILE A 74 28.01 -17.04 -2.05
C ILE A 74 28.95 -17.20 -3.26
N GLU A 75 29.61 -16.12 -3.68
CA GLU A 75 30.58 -16.08 -4.79
C GLU A 75 29.99 -16.63 -6.11
N LYS A 76 28.76 -16.20 -6.44
CA LYS A 76 28.08 -16.45 -7.72
C LYS A 76 27.90 -15.16 -8.50
N ASP A 77 27.77 -15.26 -9.82
CA ASP A 77 27.54 -14.13 -10.70
C ASP A 77 26.23 -13.39 -10.34
N PRO A 78 26.30 -12.13 -9.84
CA PRO A 78 25.14 -11.34 -9.45
C PRO A 78 24.51 -10.59 -10.63
N LYS A 79 25.16 -10.55 -11.80
CA LYS A 79 24.95 -9.53 -12.83
C LYS A 79 23.50 -9.38 -13.26
N ARG A 80 22.81 -10.49 -13.51
CA ARG A 80 21.39 -10.47 -13.92
C ARG A 80 20.47 -9.83 -12.88
N PHE A 81 20.81 -9.96 -11.60
CA PHE A 81 20.02 -9.43 -10.49
C PHE A 81 20.33 -7.95 -10.26
N GLU A 82 21.60 -7.56 -10.39
CA GLU A 82 22.03 -6.15 -10.42
C GLU A 82 21.37 -5.39 -11.56
N ASP A 83 21.44 -5.91 -12.79
CA ASP A 83 20.81 -5.27 -13.96
C ASP A 83 19.30 -5.09 -13.78
N THR A 84 18.63 -6.07 -13.15
CA THR A 84 17.20 -5.95 -12.83
C THR A 84 16.95 -4.94 -11.71
N TYR A 85 17.79 -4.94 -10.67
CA TYR A 85 17.71 -3.99 -9.57
C TYR A 85 17.88 -2.56 -10.07
N ASP A 86 18.95 -2.27 -10.80
CA ASP A 86 19.28 -0.96 -11.37
C ASP A 86 18.14 -0.42 -12.23
N TYR A 87 17.58 -1.27 -13.10
CA TYR A 87 16.46 -0.87 -13.95
C TYR A 87 15.17 -0.58 -13.17
N LEU A 88 14.90 -1.35 -12.11
CA LEU A 88 13.69 -1.16 -11.29
C LEU A 88 13.88 -0.08 -10.21
N SER A 89 15.09 0.25 -9.80
CA SER A 89 15.40 1.33 -8.86
C SER A 89 15.61 2.67 -9.55
N ASP A 90 15.82 2.71 -10.88
CA ASP A 90 15.86 3.93 -11.66
C ASP A 90 14.59 4.77 -11.45
N ASN A 91 14.78 5.97 -10.89
CA ASN A 91 13.70 6.88 -10.51
C ASN A 91 13.02 7.49 -11.76
N ASN A 92 13.71 7.69 -12.88
CA ASN A 92 13.10 8.17 -14.13
C ASN A 92 12.16 7.10 -14.72
N VAL A 93 12.56 5.83 -14.68
CA VAL A 93 11.71 4.71 -15.12
C VAL A 93 10.50 4.59 -14.19
N LEU A 94 10.71 4.60 -12.87
CA LEU A 94 9.63 4.59 -11.88
C LEU A 94 8.63 5.73 -12.13
N ASP A 95 9.13 6.96 -12.32
CA ASP A 95 8.31 8.14 -12.55
C ASP A 95 7.48 8.03 -13.83
N SER A 96 8.10 7.62 -14.94
CA SER A 96 7.42 7.48 -16.22
C SER A 96 6.26 6.48 -16.18
N LEU A 97 6.36 5.47 -15.30
CA LEU A 97 5.39 4.38 -15.20
C LEU A 97 4.34 4.60 -14.11
N HIS A 98 4.69 5.30 -13.03
CA HIS A 98 3.87 5.34 -11.81
C HIS A 98 3.65 6.73 -11.22
N TRP A 99 4.32 7.79 -11.66
CA TRP A 99 4.07 9.14 -11.13
C TRP A 99 2.86 9.80 -11.80
N SER A 100 1.80 10.03 -11.03
CA SER A 100 0.61 10.77 -11.45
C SER A 100 0.83 12.27 -11.22
N TYR A 101 0.97 13.05 -12.30
CA TYR A 101 1.08 14.51 -12.20
C TYR A 101 -0.22 15.18 -11.72
N SER A 102 -1.38 14.57 -11.97
CA SER A 102 -2.66 15.09 -11.46
C SER A 102 -2.79 14.89 -9.95
N ALA A 103 -2.29 13.75 -9.43
CA ALA A 103 -2.34 13.47 -8.00
C ALA A 103 -1.08 13.92 -7.24
N ASN A 104 0.00 14.28 -7.94
CA ASN A 104 1.33 14.55 -7.40
C ASN A 104 1.84 13.40 -6.49
N GLY A 105 1.72 12.16 -6.94
CA GLY A 105 2.16 10.99 -6.18
C GLY A 105 2.26 9.72 -7.02
N TYR A 106 2.86 8.68 -6.46
CA TYR A 106 2.97 7.38 -7.11
C TYR A 106 1.66 6.59 -7.01
N MET A 107 1.21 6.03 -8.13
CA MET A 107 -0.08 5.36 -8.26
C MET A 107 0.02 4.05 -9.04
N ASP A 108 -0.95 3.18 -8.80
CA ASP A 108 -1.31 2.14 -9.76
C ASP A 108 -1.90 2.76 -11.03
N TYR A 109 -1.90 2.01 -12.13
CA TYR A 109 -2.50 2.41 -13.39
C TYR A 109 -3.44 1.32 -13.91
N GLY A 110 -4.54 1.71 -14.55
CA GLY A 110 -5.45 0.78 -15.22
C GLY A 110 -6.76 1.43 -15.70
N LEU A 111 -7.71 0.59 -16.14
CA LEU A 111 -9.04 1.00 -16.58
C LEU A 111 -9.96 1.37 -15.38
N HIS A 112 -10.02 2.65 -15.04
CA HIS A 112 -10.56 3.12 -13.76
C HIS A 112 -11.67 4.19 -13.87
N THR A 113 -12.63 4.13 -12.94
CA THR A 113 -13.64 5.15 -12.63
C THR A 113 -13.92 5.12 -11.12
N ASP A 114 -14.01 6.29 -10.49
CA ASP A 114 -14.46 6.46 -9.10
C ASP A 114 -15.99 6.40 -8.99
N ASN A 115 -16.69 6.51 -10.12
CA ASN A 115 -18.15 6.60 -10.18
C ASN A 115 -18.78 5.20 -10.19
N ALA A 116 -18.57 4.46 -9.10
CA ALA A 116 -19.23 3.20 -8.84
C ALA A 116 -19.74 3.15 -7.39
N GLU A 117 -20.89 2.52 -7.18
CA GLU A 117 -21.46 2.33 -5.84
C GLU A 117 -22.21 1.01 -5.72
N LEU A 118 -22.37 0.53 -4.49
CA LEU A 118 -23.19 -0.63 -4.19
C LEU A 118 -24.64 -0.20 -4.01
N ARG A 119 -25.55 -0.78 -4.82
CA ARG A 119 -27.00 -0.58 -4.72
C ARG A 119 -27.70 -1.90 -4.44
N LYS A 120 -28.80 -1.83 -3.70
CA LYS A 120 -29.74 -2.93 -3.53
C LYS A 120 -30.60 -3.04 -4.79
N ILE A 121 -30.49 -4.14 -5.53
CA ILE A 121 -31.23 -4.39 -6.76
C ILE A 121 -32.15 -5.59 -6.55
N ALA A 122 -33.43 -5.43 -6.88
CA ALA A 122 -34.41 -6.52 -6.84
C ALA A 122 -34.19 -7.47 -8.02
N THR A 123 -34.09 -8.78 -7.77
CA THR A 123 -34.06 -9.77 -8.85
C THR A 123 -35.48 -10.08 -9.36
N PRO A 124 -35.77 -9.96 -10.67
CA PRO A 124 -37.14 -10.13 -11.19
C PRO A 124 -37.73 -11.54 -11.08
N ASN A 125 -36.92 -12.58 -10.84
CA ASN A 125 -37.35 -13.97 -10.94
C ASN A 125 -37.12 -14.77 -9.64
N ARG A 126 -38.04 -14.63 -8.69
CA ARG A 126 -38.42 -15.67 -7.70
C ARG A 126 -39.65 -15.18 -6.93
N GLN A 127 -40.53 -16.11 -6.56
CA GLN A 127 -41.74 -15.86 -5.75
C GLN A 127 -41.43 -15.18 -4.40
N ASN A 128 -40.16 -15.10 -4.00
CA ASN A 128 -39.63 -14.20 -2.99
C ASN A 128 -38.72 -13.15 -3.66
N GLN A 129 -39.04 -11.86 -3.47
CA GLN A 129 -38.17 -10.75 -3.88
C GLN A 129 -36.88 -10.78 -3.05
N ASN A 130 -35.88 -11.52 -3.51
CA ASN A 130 -34.54 -11.38 -2.95
C ASN A 130 -33.92 -10.08 -3.49
N VAL A 131 -33.52 -9.22 -2.57
CA VAL A 131 -32.80 -7.98 -2.85
C VAL A 131 -31.31 -8.27 -2.67
N GLU A 132 -30.51 -8.00 -3.69
CA GLU A 132 -29.07 -8.28 -3.67
C GLU A 132 -28.28 -6.98 -3.81
N MET A 133 -27.22 -6.83 -3.03
CA MET A 133 -26.31 -5.70 -3.16
C MET A 133 -25.34 -5.92 -4.33
N LYS A 134 -25.44 -5.07 -5.35
CA LYS A 134 -24.60 -5.12 -6.56
C LYS A 134 -23.98 -3.76 -6.86
N ARG A 135 -22.79 -3.80 -7.43
CA ARG A 135 -22.09 -2.64 -7.95
C ARG A 135 -22.79 -2.10 -9.19
N VAL A 136 -23.02 -0.80 -9.21
CA VAL A 136 -23.53 -0.05 -10.36
C VAL A 136 -22.47 0.96 -10.76
N VAL A 137 -22.07 0.94 -12.04
CA VAL A 137 -21.11 1.87 -12.63
C VAL A 137 -21.89 3.02 -13.26
N MET A 138 -21.56 4.25 -12.88
CA MET A 138 -22.28 5.46 -13.28
C MET A 138 -21.52 6.32 -14.30
N ALA A 139 -20.25 6.01 -14.55
CA ALA A 139 -19.48 6.63 -15.63
C ALA A 139 -18.49 5.62 -16.21
N ASP A 140 -18.32 5.67 -17.53
CA ASP A 140 -17.41 4.77 -18.25
C ASP A 140 -15.97 4.90 -17.72
N PRO A 141 -15.28 3.77 -17.48
CA PRO A 141 -13.91 3.81 -17.04
C PRO A 141 -12.96 4.24 -18.16
N LYS A 142 -11.84 4.83 -17.77
CA LYS A 142 -10.77 5.25 -18.69
C LYS A 142 -9.43 4.73 -18.22
N HIS A 143 -8.49 4.49 -19.13
CA HIS A 143 -7.12 4.20 -18.75
C HIS A 143 -6.48 5.42 -18.11
N ARG A 144 -6.17 5.34 -16.82
CA ARG A 144 -5.62 6.44 -16.03
C ARG A 144 -4.88 5.90 -14.81
N PHE A 145 -4.14 6.78 -14.14
CA PHE A 145 -3.69 6.52 -12.78
C PHE A 145 -4.90 6.41 -11.84
N VAL A 146 -4.81 5.46 -10.91
CA VAL A 146 -5.80 5.24 -9.87
C VAL A 146 -5.46 6.19 -8.73
N ASP A 147 -6.07 7.37 -8.72
CA ASP A 147 -5.72 8.48 -7.82
C ASP A 147 -6.24 8.26 -6.38
N THR A 148 -5.88 7.13 -5.78
CA THR A 148 -6.24 6.74 -4.41
C THR A 148 -4.98 6.63 -3.56
N PHE A 149 -4.70 7.68 -2.78
CA PHE A 149 -3.58 7.67 -1.84
C PHE A 149 -3.80 6.66 -0.71
N GLY A 150 -2.77 5.88 -0.41
CA GLY A 150 -2.72 4.98 0.73
C GLY A 150 -1.36 4.27 0.76
N TYR A 151 -1.24 3.15 1.48
CA TYR A 151 0.04 2.46 1.60
C TYR A 151 0.73 2.18 0.27
N VAL A 152 0.00 1.76 -0.78
CA VAL A 152 0.55 1.50 -2.11
C VAL A 152 1.34 2.69 -2.66
N SER A 153 0.80 3.91 -2.54
CA SER A 153 1.44 5.15 -3.02
C SER A 153 2.78 5.45 -2.37
N PHE A 154 3.05 4.89 -1.19
CA PHE A 154 4.28 5.12 -0.43
C PHE A 154 5.27 3.94 -0.52
N PHE A 155 5.00 2.89 -1.30
CA PHE A 155 5.94 1.78 -1.47
C PHE A 155 7.34 2.19 -1.94
N PRO A 156 7.50 3.16 -2.87
CA PRO A 156 8.83 3.68 -3.22
C PRO A 156 9.59 4.24 -2.01
N LEU A 157 8.91 4.92 -1.08
CA LEU A 157 9.50 5.37 0.18
C LEU A 157 9.79 4.19 1.12
N PHE A 158 8.79 3.35 1.37
CA PHE A 158 8.85 2.24 2.34
C PHE A 158 9.97 1.24 2.04
N LEU A 159 10.27 1.04 0.75
CA LEU A 159 11.34 0.17 0.28
C LEU A 159 12.61 0.94 -0.13
N GLN A 160 12.73 2.22 0.25
CA GLN A 160 13.95 3.02 0.11
C GLN A 160 14.45 3.15 -1.35
N ILE A 161 13.52 3.29 -2.30
CA ILE A 161 13.82 3.38 -3.75
C ILE A 161 14.00 4.84 -4.20
N ILE A 162 13.35 5.79 -3.53
CA ILE A 162 13.40 7.21 -3.94
C ILE A 162 14.80 7.77 -3.69
N ASP A 163 15.38 8.42 -4.69
CA ASP A 163 16.67 9.10 -4.53
C ASP A 163 16.61 10.16 -3.40
N PRO A 164 17.57 10.18 -2.45
CA PRO A 164 17.60 11.16 -1.34
C PRO A 164 17.59 12.64 -1.77
N TYR A 165 18.07 12.97 -2.98
CA TYR A 165 18.09 14.30 -3.56
C TYR A 165 16.89 14.58 -4.48
N SER A 166 16.01 13.60 -4.69
CA SER A 166 14.82 13.79 -5.52
C SER A 166 13.84 14.77 -4.86
N PRO A 167 13.37 15.81 -5.56
CA PRO A 167 12.32 16.69 -5.04
C PRO A 167 11.00 15.94 -4.78
N LYS A 168 10.81 14.77 -5.40
CA LYS A 168 9.65 13.90 -5.11
C LYS A 168 9.72 13.28 -3.72
N LEU A 169 10.92 13.08 -3.15
CA LEU A 169 11.05 12.63 -1.76
C LEU A 169 10.45 13.68 -0.80
N ALA A 170 10.76 14.96 -1.01
CA ALA A 170 10.16 16.05 -0.23
C ALA A 170 8.62 15.97 -0.24
N LYS A 171 8.06 15.88 -1.45
CA LYS A 171 6.61 15.79 -1.66
C LYS A 171 6.00 14.58 -0.95
N VAL A 172 6.64 13.42 -1.06
CA VAL A 172 6.17 12.18 -0.41
C VAL A 172 6.25 12.31 1.12
N LEU A 173 7.31 12.89 1.68
CA LEU A 173 7.42 13.11 3.14
C LEU A 173 6.36 14.09 3.66
N GLU A 174 6.11 15.18 2.92
CA GLU A 174 5.05 16.15 3.23
C GLU A 174 3.67 15.49 3.22
N ASP A 175 3.36 14.71 2.19
CA ASP A 175 2.07 14.02 2.08
C ASP A 175 1.89 12.92 3.14
N LEU A 176 2.96 12.28 3.58
CA LEU A 176 2.90 11.29 4.66
C LEU A 176 2.41 11.92 5.97
N ARG A 177 2.80 13.17 6.27
CA ARG A 177 2.42 13.92 7.48
C ARG A 177 1.02 14.53 7.43
N ARG A 178 0.33 14.47 6.29
CA ARG A 178 -0.97 15.12 6.13
C ARG A 178 -2.10 14.39 6.88
N PRO A 179 -2.81 15.04 7.83
CA PRO A 179 -3.91 14.42 8.56
C PRO A 179 -5.15 14.14 7.72
N ASP A 180 -5.35 14.89 6.62
CA ASP A 180 -6.40 14.66 5.64
C ASP A 180 -6.08 13.48 4.70
N LEU A 181 -4.82 13.02 4.69
CA LEU A 181 -4.37 11.79 4.06
C LEU A 181 -4.23 10.68 5.10
N LEU A 182 -3.00 10.25 5.40
CA LEU A 182 -2.71 9.05 6.18
C LEU A 182 -2.40 9.34 7.65
N TRP A 183 -1.97 10.56 8.00
CA TRP A 183 -1.42 10.83 9.32
C TRP A 183 -2.48 10.81 10.43
N THR A 184 -2.16 10.11 11.53
CA THR A 184 -2.95 10.10 12.77
C THR A 184 -2.01 10.11 13.98
N GLN A 185 -2.55 10.43 15.16
CA GLN A 185 -1.84 10.30 16.44
C GLN A 185 -1.60 8.84 16.89
N TYR A 186 -1.97 7.85 16.06
CA TYR A 186 -1.88 6.42 16.35
C TYR A 186 -1.04 5.65 15.33
N GLY A 187 -0.56 6.32 14.28
CA GLY A 187 0.11 5.73 13.11
C GLY A 187 -0.52 6.13 11.77
N LEU A 188 -0.01 5.59 10.68
CA LEU A 188 -0.48 5.84 9.32
C LEU A 188 -1.70 4.98 8.97
N ARG A 189 -2.75 5.59 8.43
CA ARG A 189 -3.90 4.89 7.83
C ARG A 189 -3.47 4.06 6.61
N SER A 190 -4.13 2.93 6.40
CA SER A 190 -3.98 2.15 5.16
C SER A 190 -4.43 2.91 3.90
N LEU A 191 -5.43 3.77 4.04
CA LEU A 191 -6.01 4.57 2.96
C LEU A 191 -6.25 6.01 3.41
N ALA A 192 -6.02 6.96 2.51
CA ALA A 192 -6.24 8.37 2.77
C ALA A 192 -7.69 8.66 3.18
N LYS A 193 -7.87 9.52 4.19
CA LYS A 193 -9.18 9.88 4.73
C LYS A 193 -10.09 10.57 3.71
N ASN A 194 -9.51 11.27 2.74
CA ASN A 194 -10.23 11.93 1.64
C ASN A 194 -10.59 11.00 0.47
N SER A 195 -10.19 9.72 0.50
CA SER A 195 -10.57 8.77 -0.54
C SER A 195 -12.06 8.46 -0.52
N VAL A 196 -12.68 8.32 -1.70
CA VAL A 196 -14.07 7.86 -1.83
C VAL A 196 -14.29 6.43 -1.30
N PHE A 197 -13.22 5.67 -1.06
CA PHE A 197 -13.25 4.32 -0.51
C PHE A 197 -12.94 4.26 0.99
N TYR A 198 -12.58 5.38 1.64
CA TYR A 198 -12.26 5.40 3.07
C TYR A 198 -13.43 4.89 3.91
N MET A 199 -13.16 3.85 4.72
CA MET A 199 -14.12 3.14 5.55
C MET A 199 -15.37 2.60 4.81
N LYS A 200 -15.32 2.49 3.47
CA LYS A 200 -16.39 1.86 2.69
C LYS A 200 -16.22 0.35 2.67
N ARG A 201 -17.32 -0.35 2.97
CA ARG A 201 -17.44 -1.80 2.77
C ARG A 201 -17.19 -2.16 1.31
N ASN A 202 -16.61 -3.34 1.07
CA ASN A 202 -16.42 -3.81 -0.30
C ASN A 202 -17.61 -4.61 -0.83
N THR A 203 -18.36 -5.26 0.05
CA THR A 203 -19.60 -5.97 -0.27
C THR A 203 -20.64 -5.66 0.81
N GLU A 204 -21.80 -6.33 0.78
CA GLU A 204 -22.78 -6.25 1.87
C GLU A 204 -22.19 -6.67 3.23
N HIS A 205 -21.30 -7.67 3.21
CA HIS A 205 -20.77 -8.34 4.41
C HIS A 205 -19.30 -8.02 4.69
N ASP A 206 -18.53 -7.59 3.69
CA ASP A 206 -17.11 -7.29 3.85
C ASP A 206 -16.91 -5.87 4.39
N ALA A 207 -16.64 -5.77 5.69
CA ALA A 207 -16.21 -4.55 6.35
C ALA A 207 -14.90 -4.01 5.76
N PRO A 208 -14.63 -2.68 5.85
CA PRO A 208 -13.36 -2.12 5.39
C PRO A 208 -12.18 -2.73 6.15
N TYR A 209 -11.13 -3.14 5.41
CA TYR A 209 -9.96 -3.81 5.98
C TYR A 209 -8.68 -2.99 5.77
N TRP A 210 -8.24 -2.83 4.51
CA TRP A 210 -7.14 -1.97 4.07
C TRP A 210 -7.64 -0.59 3.58
N ARG A 211 -8.73 -0.10 4.17
CA ARG A 211 -9.45 1.12 3.77
C ARG A 211 -9.51 2.20 4.86
N GLY A 212 -8.48 2.29 5.68
CA GLY A 212 -8.40 3.27 6.76
C GLY A 212 -7.71 2.78 8.04
N PRO A 213 -7.97 1.55 8.53
CA PRO A 213 -7.28 1.02 9.71
C PRO A 213 -5.75 1.08 9.61
N ILE A 214 -5.10 1.11 10.76
CA ILE A 214 -3.64 1.24 10.91
C ILE A 214 -3.05 -0.15 11.12
N TRP A 215 -2.05 -0.47 10.31
CA TRP A 215 -1.39 -1.79 10.30
C TRP A 215 0.09 -1.67 10.65
N ILE A 216 0.55 -2.49 11.61
CA ILE A 216 1.88 -2.34 12.19
C ILE A 216 3.01 -2.76 11.23
N ASN A 217 2.79 -3.76 10.37
CA ASN A 217 3.75 -4.12 9.31
C ASN A 217 4.09 -2.95 8.39
N MET A 218 3.08 -2.23 7.89
CA MET A 218 3.30 -1.09 6.98
C MET A 218 3.87 0.12 7.72
N ASN A 219 3.43 0.37 8.96
CA ASN A 219 4.01 1.41 9.79
C ASN A 219 5.48 1.12 10.15
N TYR A 220 5.85 -0.14 10.36
CA TYR A 220 7.25 -0.53 10.57
C TYR A 220 8.12 -0.21 9.35
N LEU A 221 7.66 -0.53 8.14
CA LEU A 221 8.38 -0.17 6.91
C LEU A 221 8.53 1.35 6.76
N ALA A 222 7.48 2.11 7.08
CA ALA A 222 7.52 3.57 7.07
C ALA A 222 8.55 4.11 8.07
N VAL A 223 8.49 3.68 9.33
CA VAL A 223 9.42 4.10 10.39
C VAL A 223 10.86 3.74 10.02
N ARG A 224 11.12 2.52 9.51
CA ARG A 224 12.44 2.11 9.00
C ARG A 224 12.93 3.02 7.87
N ALA A 225 12.08 3.31 6.88
CA ALA A 225 12.44 4.15 5.75
C ALA A 225 12.77 5.58 6.22
N LEU A 226 11.95 6.16 7.08
CA LEU A 226 12.19 7.49 7.64
C LEU A 226 13.49 7.52 8.46
N HIS A 227 13.78 6.47 9.24
CA HIS A 227 15.05 6.33 9.96
C HIS A 227 16.24 6.31 8.98
N TYR A 228 16.14 5.55 7.88
CA TYR A 228 17.15 5.53 6.82
C TYR A 228 17.38 6.94 6.25
N TYR A 229 16.34 7.59 5.71
CA TYR A 229 16.48 8.94 5.13
C TYR A 229 16.87 10.01 6.14
N SER A 230 16.65 9.80 7.44
CA SER A 230 17.14 10.72 8.49
C SER A 230 18.66 10.64 8.71
N LYS A 231 19.32 9.62 8.17
CA LYS A 231 20.77 9.39 8.27
C LYS A 231 21.49 9.46 6.93
N THR A 232 20.76 9.34 5.83
CA THR A 232 21.30 9.46 4.47
C THR A 232 21.53 10.93 4.12
N ASP A 233 22.66 11.24 3.48
CA ASP A 233 22.93 12.60 2.98
C ASP A 233 21.88 13.01 1.95
N GLY A 234 21.40 14.25 2.05
CA GLY A 234 20.38 14.78 1.16
C GLY A 234 19.59 15.95 1.76
N PRO A 235 18.94 16.77 0.92
CA PRO A 235 18.24 17.98 1.34
C PRO A 235 17.00 17.73 2.22
N HIS A 236 16.56 16.48 2.35
CA HIS A 236 15.32 16.10 3.05
C HIS A 236 15.56 15.38 4.38
N GLN A 237 16.83 15.28 4.82
CA GLN A 237 17.24 14.53 6.00
C GLN A 237 16.54 14.97 7.29
N GLU A 238 16.50 16.28 7.57
CA GLU A 238 15.87 16.80 8.80
C GLU A 238 14.34 16.61 8.78
N LEU A 239 13.68 16.78 7.63
CA LEU A 239 12.25 16.48 7.51
C LEU A 239 11.98 15.00 7.79
N ALA A 240 12.76 14.08 7.20
CA ALA A 240 12.62 12.65 7.45
C ALA A 240 12.82 12.29 8.94
N LYS A 241 13.77 12.94 9.61
CA LYS A 241 14.06 12.77 11.03
C LYS A 241 12.94 13.24 11.95
N GLU A 242 12.30 14.36 11.63
CA GLU A 242 11.11 14.83 12.35
C GLU A 242 9.96 13.84 12.20
N VAL A 243 9.64 13.44 10.97
CA VAL A 243 8.55 12.50 10.68
C VAL A 243 8.80 11.16 11.36
N TYR A 244 10.05 10.68 11.32
CA TYR A 244 10.50 9.44 11.98
C TYR A 244 10.13 9.45 13.47
N LYS A 245 10.58 10.47 14.20
CA LYS A 245 10.38 10.57 15.65
C LYS A 245 8.89 10.56 15.99
N GLU A 246 8.12 11.42 15.35
CA GLU A 246 6.68 11.54 15.64
C GLU A 246 5.91 10.26 15.27
N LEU A 247 6.19 9.65 14.11
CA LEU A 247 5.46 8.46 13.69
C LEU A 247 5.78 7.27 14.61
N ARG A 248 7.05 7.07 14.92
CA ARG A 248 7.49 6.01 15.84
C ARG A 248 6.82 6.15 17.19
N ASP A 249 6.83 7.34 17.77
CA ASP A 249 6.24 7.61 19.08
C ASP A 249 4.72 7.38 19.07
N ASN A 250 4.02 7.84 18.04
CA ASN A 250 2.57 7.62 17.88
C ASN A 250 2.22 6.13 17.85
N VAL A 251 2.94 5.34 17.05
CA VAL A 251 2.67 3.91 16.88
C VAL A 251 2.99 3.14 18.18
N VAL A 252 4.18 3.35 18.74
CA VAL A 252 4.62 2.67 19.98
C VAL A 252 3.67 3.03 21.13
N HIS A 253 3.35 4.32 21.31
CA HIS A 253 2.46 4.75 22.38
C HIS A 253 1.07 4.11 22.26
N ASN A 254 0.49 4.08 21.05
CA ASN A 254 -0.84 3.52 20.86
C ASN A 254 -0.89 2.01 21.11
N VAL A 255 0.07 1.25 20.58
CA VAL A 255 0.15 -0.21 20.81
C VAL A 255 0.31 -0.51 22.31
N MET A 256 1.20 0.21 23.00
CA MET A 256 1.43 0.04 24.44
C MET A 256 0.21 0.43 25.28
N LYS A 257 -0.50 1.50 24.90
CA LYS A 257 -1.75 1.91 25.55
C LYS A 257 -2.82 0.83 25.43
N GLU A 258 -2.99 0.26 24.24
CA GLU A 258 -3.99 -0.80 24.01
C GLU A 258 -3.61 -2.11 24.68
N TYR A 259 -2.33 -2.45 24.73
CA TYR A 259 -1.84 -3.58 25.50
C TYR A 259 -2.14 -3.41 26.99
N LYS A 260 -1.84 -2.24 27.58
CA LYS A 260 -2.18 -1.95 28.99
C LYS A 260 -3.69 -1.97 29.26
N ARG A 261 -4.51 -1.48 28.32
CA ARG A 261 -5.97 -1.41 28.46
C ARG A 261 -6.65 -2.77 28.32
N THR A 262 -6.13 -3.65 27.46
CA THR A 262 -6.83 -4.87 27.04
C THR A 262 -6.11 -6.18 27.37
N GLY A 263 -4.82 -6.14 27.68
CA GLY A 263 -3.96 -7.31 27.82
C GLY A 263 -3.53 -7.94 26.49
N TYR A 264 -3.85 -7.34 25.33
CA TYR A 264 -3.59 -7.92 24.02
C TYR A 264 -2.93 -6.95 23.03
N ILE A 265 -2.16 -7.55 22.11
CA ILE A 265 -1.73 -6.92 20.85
C ILE A 265 -2.72 -7.35 19.76
N TRP A 266 -3.07 -6.42 18.88
CA TRP A 266 -4.13 -6.56 17.90
C TRP A 266 -3.59 -6.54 16.47
N GLU A 267 -4.37 -7.12 15.56
CA GLU A 267 -4.06 -7.21 14.13
C GLU A 267 -3.94 -5.84 13.46
N GLN A 268 -4.88 -4.95 13.79
CA GLN A 268 -4.95 -3.58 13.29
C GLN A 268 -5.51 -2.63 14.35
N TYR A 269 -5.37 -1.33 14.14
CA TYR A 269 -5.80 -0.29 15.07
C TYR A 269 -6.71 0.72 14.38
N ASN A 270 -7.72 1.19 15.12
CA ASN A 270 -8.67 2.17 14.63
C ASN A 270 -8.01 3.54 14.44
N ASP A 271 -8.13 4.15 13.26
CA ASP A 271 -7.47 5.41 12.93
C ASP A 271 -8.04 6.65 13.65
N LYS A 272 -9.25 6.56 14.20
CA LYS A 272 -9.91 7.66 14.91
C LYS A 272 -9.74 7.58 16.42
N THR A 273 -9.65 6.38 16.97
CA THR A 273 -9.68 6.15 18.43
C THR A 273 -8.42 5.48 18.97
N GLY A 274 -7.58 4.92 18.10
CA GLY A 274 -6.42 4.11 18.48
C GLY A 274 -6.77 2.71 19.00
N LYS A 275 -8.06 2.38 19.17
CA LYS A 275 -8.47 1.10 19.74
C LYS A 275 -8.06 -0.07 18.84
N GLY A 276 -7.56 -1.15 19.43
CA GLY A 276 -7.28 -2.41 18.74
C GLY A 276 -8.55 -3.02 18.12
N GLN A 277 -8.43 -3.56 16.90
CA GLN A 277 -9.50 -4.16 16.11
C GLN A 277 -9.01 -5.44 15.41
N GLY A 278 -9.93 -6.29 14.97
CA GLY A 278 -9.62 -7.54 14.26
C GLY A 278 -9.24 -8.68 15.22
N CYS A 279 -8.39 -9.58 14.74
CA CYS A 279 -7.95 -10.75 15.50
C CYS A 279 -7.06 -10.35 16.69
N ARG A 280 -7.19 -11.08 17.81
CA ARG A 280 -6.28 -11.02 18.96
C ARG A 280 -6.28 -12.35 19.74
N PRO A 281 -5.17 -12.76 20.39
CA PRO A 281 -3.84 -12.11 20.35
C PRO A 281 -3.23 -12.15 18.95
N PHE A 282 -2.69 -11.02 18.49
CA PHE A 282 -2.00 -10.94 17.20
C PHE A 282 -0.54 -10.54 17.42
N THR A 283 0.23 -11.43 18.04
CA THR A 283 1.70 -11.36 18.08
C THR A 283 2.31 -11.89 16.77
N GLY A 284 1.64 -11.64 15.64
CA GLY A 284 2.19 -11.76 14.30
C GLY A 284 3.05 -10.53 13.98
N TRP A 285 2.80 -9.86 12.84
CA TRP A 285 3.58 -8.66 12.51
C TRP A 285 3.42 -7.50 13.51
N SER A 286 2.37 -7.47 14.35
CA SER A 286 2.24 -6.42 15.36
C SER A 286 3.32 -6.51 16.45
N ALA A 287 4.03 -7.63 16.56
CA ALA A 287 5.24 -7.75 17.38
C ALA A 287 6.41 -6.89 16.90
N LEU A 288 6.39 -6.38 15.65
CA LEU A 288 7.38 -5.44 15.12
C LEU A 288 7.47 -4.14 15.94
N VAL A 289 6.48 -3.84 16.79
CA VAL A 289 6.57 -2.74 17.76
C VAL A 289 7.80 -2.85 18.66
N VAL A 290 8.25 -4.06 18.99
CA VAL A 290 9.45 -4.29 19.81
C VAL A 290 10.70 -3.83 19.06
N LEU A 291 10.80 -4.12 17.76
CA LEU A 291 11.91 -3.65 16.92
C LEU A 291 11.90 -2.12 16.77
N MET A 292 10.71 -1.51 16.63
CA MET A 292 10.60 -0.04 16.63
C MET A 292 11.07 0.56 17.95
N MET A 293 10.70 -0.03 19.09
CA MET A 293 11.15 0.42 20.41
C MET A 293 12.67 0.33 20.56
N GLY A 294 13.28 -0.75 20.09
CA GLY A 294 14.73 -0.94 20.10
C GLY A 294 15.50 -0.23 18.98
N GLU A 295 14.79 0.44 18.06
CA GLU A 295 15.36 1.07 16.85
C GLU A 295 16.25 0.13 16.04
N THR A 296 15.87 -1.16 16.01
CA THR A 296 16.55 -2.22 15.24
C THR A 296 15.81 -2.45 13.93
N PHE A 297 16.43 -2.08 12.81
CA PHE A 297 15.81 -2.06 11.49
C PHE A 297 16.62 -2.80 10.44
#